data_AF-A0A0V0Q8B6-F1
#
_entry.id   AF-A0A0V0Q8B6-F1
#
_cell.length_a   1.000
_cell.length_b   1.000
_cell.length_c   1.000
_cell.angle_alpha   90.00
_cell.angle_beta   90.00
_cell.angle_gamma   90.00
#
_symmetry.space_group_name_H-M   'P 1'
#
loop_
_entity.id
_entity.type
_entity.pdbx_description
1 polymer ?
#
loop_
_entity_poly.entity_id
_entity_poly.type
_entity_poly.pdbx_seq_one_letter_code
_entity_poly.pdbx_strand_id
1 'polypeptide(L)'
;MAEQSLSTKSNDYVNNLKNMSLINLSNKFQKQPFNLIKSFPEQQIQKDNIINGNKINQEILKDIKLTDLDSISIELPLPQNSPKYDFINAISPAKDIDCLQQITNFASMKQAFARSTDLIPCTPKAILYILDNYQISLFQKKVVIVGKGMLVGYPLSALLIQRLAEVQTIDEYTKDPSTYIKKADIIISAAGVRHLIKENDVKEGAIVIDVGANAPIEGDKTGIVGDVDFENVQKKAKLITPVPGGVGPVTSALYLQNVINAWKKNININRVYQPHSHFDFENNQIKTKNSN
;
A
#
# COMPACT_ATOMS: atom_id res chain seq x y z
N MET A 1 -7.67 57.52 22.77
CA MET A 1 -7.13 56.17 23.00
C MET A 1 -7.94 55.22 22.13
N ALA A 2 -7.40 55.00 20.93
CA ALA A 2 -7.99 54.25 19.84
C ALA A 2 -7.37 52.84 19.77
N GLU A 3 -7.91 52.02 18.86
CA GLU A 3 -7.38 50.75 18.32
C GLU A 3 -7.76 49.47 19.10
N GLN A 4 -8.79 48.75 18.65
CA GLN A 4 -8.75 47.61 17.70
C GLN A 4 -8.18 46.33 18.35
N SER A 5 -8.97 45.30 18.67
CA SER A 5 -9.51 44.25 17.77
C SER A 5 -8.47 43.60 16.85
N LEU A 6 -8.20 42.30 17.09
CA LEU A 6 -7.48 41.28 16.28
C LEU A 6 -6.05 40.89 16.71
N SER A 7 -5.80 39.57 16.76
CA SER A 7 -4.59 38.85 17.18
C SER A 7 -4.38 38.86 18.71
N THR A 8 -4.33 37.74 19.46
CA THR A 8 -3.64 36.47 19.21
C THR A 8 -4.31 35.34 20.01
N LYS A 9 -5.52 34.91 19.61
CA LYS A 9 -6.10 33.60 19.98
C LYS A 9 -5.59 32.45 19.08
N SER A 10 -4.40 32.61 18.49
CA SER A 10 -3.81 31.73 17.47
C SER A 10 -2.42 31.16 17.84
N ASN A 11 -1.97 31.32 19.09
CA ASN A 11 -0.77 30.70 19.67
C ASN A 11 -1.27 29.98 20.95
N ASP A 12 -1.28 28.67 21.15
CA ASP A 12 -0.42 27.61 20.65
C ASP A 12 -1.17 26.25 20.61
N TYR A 13 -2.15 26.12 19.72
CA TYR A 13 -2.46 24.81 19.12
C TYR A 13 -1.21 24.23 18.42
N VAL A 14 -0.23 25.09 18.11
CA VAL A 14 1.13 24.83 17.63
C VAL A 14 2.02 24.14 18.68
N ASN A 15 1.72 24.21 20.00
CA ASN A 15 2.52 23.51 21.01
C ASN A 15 2.03 22.09 21.32
N ASN A 16 0.83 21.69 20.89
CA ASN A 16 0.33 20.32 21.04
C ASN A 16 0.52 19.42 19.80
N LEU A 17 1.19 19.91 18.75
CA LEU A 17 1.53 19.15 17.54
C LEU A 17 3.05 19.00 17.30
N LYS A 18 3.87 19.40 18.28
CA LYS A 18 5.35 19.36 18.18
C LYS A 18 6.01 18.01 18.47
N ASN A 19 5.25 16.93 18.70
CA ASN A 19 5.78 15.60 18.97
C ASN A 19 5.12 14.51 18.11
N MET A 20 5.25 14.59 16.78
CA MET A 20 4.88 13.45 15.92
C MET A 20 5.98 13.14 14.91
N SER A 21 7.14 12.83 15.47
CA SER A 21 8.13 11.93 14.92
C SER A 21 7.59 10.50 15.02
N LEU A 22 7.36 9.82 13.88
CA LEU A 22 7.48 8.36 13.65
C LEU A 22 6.50 7.82 12.58
N ILE A 23 7.11 7.15 11.62
CA ILE A 23 6.54 6.01 10.87
C ILE A 23 5.96 5.04 11.90
N ASN A 24 4.64 4.88 11.93
CA ASN A 24 3.93 4.22 13.03
C ASN A 24 3.95 2.70 12.86
N LEU A 25 5.13 2.10 13.04
CA LEU A 25 5.24 0.69 13.41
C LEU A 25 4.82 0.52 14.88
N SER A 26 3.51 0.37 15.08
CA SER A 26 2.93 -0.38 16.21
C SER A 26 3.18 0.11 17.65
N ASN A 27 2.24 0.87 18.21
CA ASN A 27 2.07 1.01 19.66
C ASN A 27 1.60 -0.29 20.38
N LYS A 28 1.85 -1.48 19.80
CA LYS A 28 1.51 -2.78 20.42
C LYS A 28 2.65 -3.80 20.51
N PHE A 29 3.83 -3.54 19.93
CA PHE A 29 4.97 -4.48 20.00
C PHE A 29 6.00 -4.16 21.09
N GLN A 30 5.73 -3.20 21.99
CA GLN A 30 6.74 -2.65 22.91
C GLN A 30 7.11 -3.54 24.13
N LYS A 31 6.71 -4.81 24.18
CA LYS A 31 7.14 -5.72 25.28
C LYS A 31 7.47 -7.10 24.71
N GLN A 32 8.78 -7.38 24.58
CA GLN A 32 9.48 -8.69 24.35
C GLN A 32 10.29 -8.78 23.02
N PRO A 33 11.43 -9.50 22.98
CA PRO A 33 12.75 -8.90 22.86
C PRO A 33 13.33 -9.06 21.45
N PHE A 34 13.42 -7.98 20.69
CA PHE A 34 14.22 -7.93 19.46
C PHE A 34 15.35 -6.90 19.62
N ASN A 35 16.37 -7.27 20.41
CA ASN A 35 17.66 -6.54 20.49
C ASN A 35 18.51 -6.68 19.19
N LEU A 36 17.89 -7.01 18.04
CA LEU A 36 18.55 -7.25 16.75
C LEU A 36 18.36 -6.11 15.75
N ILE A 37 17.54 -5.10 16.07
CA ILE A 37 17.46 -3.86 15.30
C ILE A 37 18.54 -2.91 15.85
N LYS A 38 19.81 -3.18 15.51
CA LYS A 38 20.86 -2.17 15.69
C LYS A 38 20.52 -1.00 14.77
N SER A 39 19.96 0.06 15.35
CA SER A 39 19.91 1.42 14.81
C SER A 39 19.70 1.49 13.29
N PHE A 40 18.45 1.40 12.83
CA PHE A 40 18.10 2.23 11.67
C PHE A 40 18.39 3.66 12.11
N PRO A 41 19.23 4.44 11.40
CA PRO A 41 19.14 5.87 11.54
C PRO A 41 17.73 6.21 11.09
N GLU A 42 16.85 6.57 12.02
CA GLU A 42 15.60 7.25 11.67
C GLU A 42 15.98 8.59 11.04
N GLN A 43 16.30 8.59 9.74
CA GLN A 43 16.28 9.81 8.96
C GLN A 43 14.81 10.10 8.64
N GLN A 44 14.17 10.80 9.57
CA GLN A 44 12.91 11.47 9.32
C GLN A 44 13.15 12.60 8.33
N ILE A 45 12.72 12.39 7.09
CA ILE A 45 12.61 13.47 6.12
C ILE A 45 11.42 14.33 6.56
N GLN A 46 11.72 15.52 7.10
CA GLN A 46 10.71 16.47 7.57
C GLN A 46 9.84 16.96 6.41
N LYS A 47 8.53 17.12 6.68
CA LYS A 47 7.47 17.46 5.71
C LYS A 47 7.73 18.74 4.89
N ASP A 48 8.55 19.65 5.38
CA ASP A 48 8.67 21.00 4.82
C ASP A 48 9.32 21.05 3.43
N ASN A 49 9.97 19.95 3.00
CA ASN A 49 10.62 19.86 1.68
C ASN A 49 9.82 19.06 0.63
N ILE A 50 8.63 18.54 0.98
CA ILE A 50 7.98 17.49 0.18
C ILE A 50 7.16 18.03 -1.01
N ILE A 51 6.64 19.26 -0.96
CA ILE A 51 5.67 19.69 -1.98
C ILE A 51 5.89 21.14 -2.38
N ASN A 52 6.82 21.34 -3.31
CA ASN A 52 6.74 22.45 -4.25
C ASN A 52 6.39 21.88 -5.63
N GLY A 53 5.08 21.77 -5.89
CA GLY A 53 4.48 21.55 -7.22
C GLY A 53 4.94 20.31 -7.99
N ASN A 54 4.17 19.22 -7.94
CA ASN A 54 4.16 18.11 -8.91
C ASN A 54 5.52 17.48 -9.32
N LYS A 55 6.61 17.77 -8.60
CA LYS A 55 7.95 17.24 -8.88
C LYS A 55 8.53 16.65 -7.61
N ILE A 56 9.16 15.49 -7.74
CA ILE A 56 10.00 14.95 -6.67
C ILE A 56 11.14 15.95 -6.44
N ASN A 57 11.24 16.49 -5.23
CA ASN A 57 12.34 17.37 -4.86
C ASN A 57 13.68 16.62 -5.01
N GLN A 58 14.70 17.30 -5.53
CA GLN A 58 16.06 16.74 -5.68
C GLN A 58 16.62 16.19 -4.36
N GLU A 59 16.19 16.74 -3.22
CA GLU A 59 16.58 16.22 -1.90
C GLU A 59 16.00 14.83 -1.63
N ILE A 60 14.72 14.60 -1.94
CA ILE A 60 14.09 13.27 -1.77
C ILE A 60 14.72 12.25 -2.71
N LEU A 61 15.09 12.66 -3.93
CA LEU A 61 15.84 11.78 -4.83
C LEU A 61 17.24 11.44 -4.32
N LYS A 62 17.90 12.34 -3.57
CA LYS A 62 19.16 12.02 -2.91
C LYS A 62 18.96 10.99 -1.80
N ASP A 63 17.89 11.15 -1.01
CA ASP A 63 17.57 10.23 0.09
C ASP A 63 17.20 8.82 -0.43
N ILE A 64 16.41 8.74 -1.50
CA ILE A 64 16.09 7.45 -2.14
C ILE A 64 17.34 6.76 -2.71
N LYS A 65 18.36 7.53 -3.09
CA LYS A 65 19.63 7.02 -3.63
C LYS A 65 20.65 6.64 -2.55
N LEU A 66 20.35 6.83 -1.25
CA LEU A 66 21.28 6.49 -0.16
C LEU A 66 21.73 5.04 -0.27
N THR A 67 23.04 4.82 -0.39
CA THR A 67 23.63 3.51 -0.70
C THR A 67 23.48 2.51 0.44
N ASP A 68 23.38 3.00 1.68
CA ASP A 68 23.57 2.18 2.89
C ASP A 68 22.25 1.59 3.42
N LEU A 69 21.14 1.85 2.75
CA LEU A 69 19.83 1.28 3.08
C LEU A 69 19.60 -0.03 2.32
N ASP A 70 19.21 -1.08 3.05
CA ASP A 70 18.82 -2.38 2.49
C ASP A 70 17.45 -2.34 1.79
N SER A 71 16.53 -1.49 2.26
CA SER A 71 15.19 -1.39 1.73
C SER A 71 14.57 -0.02 1.96
N ILE A 72 13.65 0.38 1.09
CA ILE A 72 12.88 1.62 1.19
C ILE A 72 11.40 1.28 1.10
N SER A 73 10.58 1.93 1.92
CA SER A 73 9.12 1.85 1.88
C SER A 73 8.52 3.24 1.84
N ILE A 74 7.42 3.40 1.11
CA ILE A 74 6.63 4.64 1.06
C ILE A 74 5.29 4.34 1.70
N GLU A 75 4.98 5.02 2.80
CA GLU A 75 3.67 4.91 3.45
C GLU A 75 2.64 5.74 2.67
N LEU A 76 1.49 5.12 2.38
CA LEU A 76 0.36 5.73 1.68
C LEU A 76 -0.81 5.93 2.67
N PRO A 77 -1.68 6.94 2.45
CA PRO A 77 -1.75 7.83 1.29
C PRO A 77 -0.73 8.98 1.33
N LEU A 78 -0.22 9.35 0.16
CA LEU A 78 0.51 10.62 0.00
C LEU A 78 -0.48 11.80 0.04
N PRO A 79 -0.01 13.03 0.34
CA PRO A 79 -0.83 14.23 0.24
C PRO A 79 -1.50 14.39 -1.12
N GLN A 80 -2.65 15.06 -1.12
CA GLN A 80 -3.44 15.27 -2.33
C GLN A 80 -2.61 15.92 -3.45
N ASN A 81 -2.76 15.44 -4.68
CA ASN A 81 -2.01 15.84 -5.88
C ASN A 81 -0.52 15.45 -5.92
N SER A 82 -0.02 14.62 -5.00
CA SER A 82 1.35 14.11 -5.09
C SER A 82 1.51 13.14 -6.27
N PRO A 83 2.62 13.21 -7.04
CA PRO A 83 2.92 12.28 -8.13
C PRO A 83 3.35 10.90 -7.58
N LYS A 84 2.41 10.17 -6.98
CA LYS A 84 2.67 8.94 -6.22
C LYS A 84 3.51 7.90 -6.96
N TYR A 85 3.23 7.71 -8.25
CA TYR A 85 3.94 6.72 -9.06
C TYR A 85 5.37 7.15 -9.34
N ASP A 86 5.66 8.44 -9.42
CA ASP A 86 7.02 8.92 -9.63
C ASP A 86 7.87 8.61 -8.38
N PHE A 87 7.35 8.87 -7.18
CA PHE A 87 8.03 8.54 -5.92
C PHE A 87 8.28 7.04 -5.79
N ILE A 88 7.25 6.23 -6.03
CA ILE A 88 7.34 4.77 -5.98
C ILE A 88 8.34 4.25 -7.01
N ASN A 89 8.33 4.81 -8.23
CA ASN A 89 9.21 4.37 -9.31
C ASN A 89 10.64 4.90 -9.22
N ALA A 90 10.90 5.89 -8.36
CA ALA A 90 12.25 6.36 -8.06
C ALA A 90 13.03 5.37 -7.17
N ILE A 91 12.34 4.48 -6.45
CA ILE A 91 12.98 3.44 -5.64
C ILE A 91 13.67 2.44 -6.56
N SER A 92 14.94 2.16 -6.29
CA SER A 92 15.67 1.09 -6.98
C SER A 92 14.93 -0.24 -6.82
N PRO A 93 14.74 -1.04 -7.89
CA PRO A 93 14.18 -2.39 -7.77
C PRO A 93 14.92 -3.25 -6.73
N ALA A 94 16.22 -2.97 -6.56
CA ALA A 94 17.08 -3.61 -5.57
C ALA A 94 16.81 -3.15 -4.11
N LYS A 95 15.83 -2.31 -3.84
CA LYS A 95 15.48 -1.83 -2.49
C LYS A 95 13.97 -1.86 -2.23
N ASP A 96 13.20 -2.23 -3.25
CA ASP A 96 11.75 -2.28 -3.19
C ASP A 96 11.27 -3.66 -2.71
N ILE A 97 11.30 -3.83 -1.39
CA ILE A 97 10.81 -5.04 -0.72
C ILE A 97 9.27 -5.11 -0.72
N ASP A 98 8.60 -3.98 -0.93
CA ASP A 98 7.14 -3.88 -1.00
C ASP A 98 6.59 -4.16 -2.41
N CYS A 99 7.46 -4.34 -3.40
CA CYS A 99 7.10 -4.63 -4.80
C CYS A 99 6.08 -3.61 -5.37
N LEU A 100 6.14 -2.35 -4.94
CA LEU A 100 5.23 -1.30 -5.41
C LEU A 100 5.71 -0.69 -6.72
N GLN A 101 7.03 -0.71 -6.95
CA GLN A 101 7.63 -0.19 -8.17
C GLN A 101 7.18 -1.00 -9.38
N GLN A 102 7.01 -0.35 -10.53
CA GLN A 102 6.40 -0.99 -11.69
C GLN A 102 7.14 -2.27 -12.14
N ILE A 103 8.48 -2.24 -12.22
CA ILE A 103 9.30 -3.39 -12.66
C ILE A 103 9.22 -4.52 -11.64
N THR A 104 9.34 -4.21 -10.35
CA THR A 104 9.28 -5.22 -9.28
C THR A 104 7.89 -5.82 -9.13
N ASN A 105 6.84 -5.02 -9.29
CA ASN A 105 5.46 -5.48 -9.28
C ASN A 105 5.22 -6.49 -10.41
N PHE A 106 5.54 -6.15 -11.66
CA PHE A 106 5.36 -7.07 -12.78
C PHE A 106 6.20 -8.35 -12.65
N ALA A 107 7.46 -8.22 -12.24
CA ALA A 107 8.35 -9.38 -12.09
C ALA A 107 7.91 -10.31 -10.95
N SER A 108 7.50 -9.74 -9.81
CA SER A 108 6.98 -10.52 -8.68
C SER A 108 5.67 -11.21 -9.06
N MET A 109 4.77 -10.57 -9.79
CA MET A 109 3.51 -11.17 -10.25
C MET A 109 3.72 -12.34 -11.20
N LYS A 110 4.65 -12.22 -12.16
CA LYS A 110 5.01 -13.34 -13.03
C LYS A 110 5.50 -14.55 -12.22
N GLN A 111 6.42 -14.33 -11.28
CA GLN A 111 6.98 -15.39 -10.44
C GLN A 111 5.94 -15.97 -9.47
N ALA A 112 5.11 -15.12 -8.89
CA ALA A 112 4.06 -15.53 -7.97
C ALA A 112 3.02 -16.39 -8.66
N PHE A 113 2.59 -16.01 -9.86
CA PHE A 113 1.69 -16.81 -10.68
C PHE A 113 2.27 -18.22 -10.94
N ALA A 114 3.58 -18.30 -11.20
CA ALA A 114 4.33 -19.55 -11.34
C ALA A 114 4.62 -20.28 -10.02
N ARG A 115 4.18 -19.77 -8.85
CA ARG A 115 4.47 -20.31 -7.51
C ARG A 115 5.97 -20.38 -7.17
N SER A 116 6.77 -19.47 -7.75
CA SER A 116 8.22 -19.48 -7.59
C SER A 116 8.78 -18.41 -6.66
N THR A 117 7.92 -17.60 -6.02
CA THR A 117 8.34 -16.58 -5.05
C THR A 117 7.25 -16.29 -4.03
N ASP A 118 7.68 -15.90 -2.82
CA ASP A 118 6.84 -15.33 -1.75
C ASP A 118 7.03 -13.81 -1.60
N LEU A 119 7.91 -13.22 -2.41
CA LEU A 119 8.14 -11.78 -2.48
C LEU A 119 7.16 -11.19 -3.50
N ILE A 120 6.05 -10.69 -3.01
CA ILE A 120 4.93 -10.10 -3.75
C ILE A 120 4.47 -8.81 -3.04
N PRO A 121 3.67 -7.95 -3.69
CA PRO A 121 3.21 -6.71 -3.08
C PRO A 121 2.52 -6.94 -1.74
N CYS A 122 2.90 -6.18 -0.70
CA CYS A 122 2.53 -6.55 0.68
C CYS A 122 1.03 -6.45 0.93
N THR A 123 0.33 -5.49 0.33
CA THR A 123 -1.13 -5.36 0.49
C THR A 123 -1.90 -6.52 -0.12
N PRO A 124 -1.68 -6.93 -1.40
CA PRO A 124 -2.21 -8.18 -1.91
C PRO A 124 -1.86 -9.40 -1.05
N LYS A 125 -0.62 -9.50 -0.56
CA LYS A 125 -0.19 -10.58 0.35
C LYS A 125 -0.98 -10.56 1.67
N ALA A 126 -1.24 -9.40 2.24
CA ALA A 126 -2.02 -9.22 3.46
C ALA A 126 -3.46 -9.68 3.28
N ILE A 127 -4.08 -9.38 2.14
CA ILE A 127 -5.44 -9.83 1.81
C ILE A 127 -5.49 -11.35 1.73
N LEU A 128 -4.56 -11.98 1.00
CA LEU A 128 -4.47 -13.45 0.94
C LEU A 128 -4.21 -14.06 2.33
N TYR A 129 -3.33 -13.46 3.11
CA TYR A 129 -3.04 -13.90 4.48
C TYR A 129 -4.28 -13.85 5.36
N ILE A 130 -5.07 -12.77 5.30
CA ILE A 130 -6.33 -12.65 6.04
C ILE A 130 -7.30 -13.75 5.59
N LEU A 131 -7.49 -13.93 4.28
CA LEU A 131 -8.38 -14.95 3.74
C LEU A 131 -7.98 -16.36 4.19
N ASP A 132 -6.68 -16.68 4.14
CA ASP A 132 -6.13 -17.97 4.53
C ASP A 132 -6.31 -18.23 6.04
N ASN A 133 -6.03 -17.23 6.89
CA ASN A 133 -6.19 -17.37 8.35
C ASN A 133 -7.65 -17.57 8.77
N TYR A 134 -8.59 -16.97 8.04
CA TYR A 134 -10.02 -17.18 8.26
C TYR A 134 -10.57 -18.40 7.51
N GLN A 135 -9.70 -19.20 6.88
CA GLN A 135 -10.05 -20.42 6.15
C GLN A 135 -11.10 -20.20 5.06
N ILE A 136 -11.03 -19.05 4.40
CA ILE A 136 -11.94 -18.67 3.33
C ILE A 136 -11.44 -19.30 2.03
N SER A 137 -12.14 -20.34 1.56
CA SER A 137 -11.84 -20.95 0.26
C SER A 137 -12.09 -19.96 -0.89
N LEU A 138 -11.12 -19.84 -1.79
CA LEU A 138 -11.19 -19.03 -3.00
C LEU A 138 -11.63 -19.82 -4.24
N PHE A 139 -11.61 -21.15 -4.17
CA PHE A 139 -11.94 -22.01 -5.29
C PHE A 139 -13.37 -21.74 -5.79
N GLN A 140 -13.50 -21.32 -7.05
CA GLN A 140 -14.75 -20.99 -7.72
C GLN A 140 -15.59 -19.88 -7.03
N LYS A 141 -14.98 -19.09 -6.13
CA LYS A 141 -15.65 -17.94 -5.55
C LYS A 141 -15.64 -16.77 -6.51
N LYS A 142 -16.76 -16.05 -6.57
CA LYS A 142 -16.88 -14.79 -7.30
C LYS A 142 -16.26 -13.69 -6.47
N VAL A 143 -15.13 -13.18 -6.93
CA VAL A 143 -14.39 -12.12 -6.25
C VAL A 143 -14.48 -10.85 -7.09
N VAL A 144 -15.02 -9.79 -6.50
CA VAL A 144 -15.04 -8.46 -7.12
C VAL A 144 -14.00 -7.58 -6.46
N ILE A 145 -13.06 -7.04 -7.24
CA ILE A 145 -12.13 -6.02 -6.79
C ILE A 145 -12.62 -4.66 -7.29
N VAL A 146 -12.89 -3.74 -6.37
CA VAL A 146 -13.26 -2.35 -6.67
C VAL A 146 -11.98 -1.51 -6.63
N GLY A 147 -11.50 -1.09 -7.80
CA GLY A 147 -10.23 -0.40 -8.00
C GLY A 147 -9.22 -1.29 -8.74
N LYS A 148 -8.78 -0.84 -9.93
CA LYS A 148 -7.86 -1.59 -10.83
C LYS A 148 -6.40 -1.11 -10.76
N GLY A 149 -6.06 -0.28 -9.78
CA GLY A 149 -4.76 0.36 -9.68
C GLY A 149 -3.58 -0.63 -9.57
N MET A 150 -2.40 -0.16 -9.99
CA MET A 150 -1.16 -0.97 -10.01
C MET A 150 -0.71 -1.45 -8.63
N LEU A 151 -1.08 -0.73 -7.56
CA LEU A 151 -0.60 -1.03 -6.20
C LEU A 151 -1.34 -2.20 -5.55
N VAL A 152 -2.62 -2.39 -5.86
CA VAL A 152 -3.47 -3.40 -5.21
C VAL A 152 -4.27 -4.19 -6.24
N GLY A 153 -5.13 -3.52 -7.01
CA GLY A 153 -6.10 -4.19 -7.87
C GLY A 153 -5.48 -5.10 -8.92
N TYR A 154 -4.51 -4.59 -9.68
CA TYR A 154 -3.78 -5.38 -10.69
C TYR A 154 -3.09 -6.61 -10.08
N PRO A 155 -2.14 -6.48 -9.12
CA PRO A 155 -1.42 -7.64 -8.60
C PRO A 155 -2.35 -8.63 -7.88
N LEU A 156 -3.35 -8.14 -7.15
CA LEU A 156 -4.29 -9.00 -6.45
C LEU A 156 -5.15 -9.83 -7.41
N SER A 157 -5.56 -9.26 -8.55
CA SER A 157 -6.34 -9.99 -9.55
C SER A 157 -5.58 -11.22 -10.07
N ALA A 158 -4.29 -11.07 -10.38
CA ALA A 158 -3.46 -12.17 -10.86
C ALA A 158 -3.31 -13.29 -9.82
N LEU A 159 -3.12 -12.91 -8.55
CA LEU A 159 -2.97 -13.87 -7.44
C LEU A 159 -4.27 -14.63 -7.14
N LEU A 160 -5.41 -13.96 -7.22
CA LEU A 160 -6.71 -14.59 -7.02
C LEU A 160 -7.06 -15.56 -8.16
N ILE A 161 -6.79 -15.18 -9.41
CA ILE A 161 -6.94 -16.07 -10.58
C ILE A 161 -6.05 -17.32 -10.40
N GLN A 162 -4.81 -17.13 -9.97
CA GLN A 162 -3.89 -18.24 -9.69
C GLN A 162 -4.41 -19.21 -8.60
N ARG A 163 -5.24 -18.70 -7.69
CA ARG A 163 -5.95 -19.45 -6.65
C ARG A 163 -7.35 -19.91 -7.07
N LEU A 164 -7.64 -19.91 -8.37
CA LEU A 164 -8.86 -20.46 -8.98
C LEU A 164 -10.16 -19.75 -8.58
N ALA A 165 -10.07 -18.45 -8.25
CA ALA A 165 -11.23 -17.59 -8.07
C ALA A 165 -11.77 -17.07 -9.42
N GLU A 166 -13.07 -16.82 -9.51
CA GLU A 166 -13.69 -16.07 -10.61
C GLU A 166 -13.56 -14.57 -10.30
N VAL A 167 -12.60 -13.89 -10.93
CA VAL A 167 -12.23 -12.51 -10.58
C VAL A 167 -12.81 -11.51 -11.57
N GLN A 168 -13.52 -10.51 -11.04
CA GLN A 168 -13.98 -9.34 -11.78
C GLN A 168 -13.37 -8.09 -11.16
N THR A 169 -12.63 -7.31 -11.95
CA THR A 169 -12.14 -6.00 -11.51
C THR A 169 -13.06 -4.90 -12.05
N ILE A 170 -13.42 -3.93 -11.23
CA ILE A 170 -14.28 -2.78 -11.60
C ILE A 170 -13.66 -1.46 -11.12
N ASP A 171 -14.12 -0.35 -11.68
CA ASP A 171 -13.68 1.03 -11.42
C ASP A 171 -14.79 2.02 -11.80
N GLU A 172 -14.51 3.32 -11.70
CA GLU A 172 -15.43 4.41 -12.04
C GLU A 172 -15.88 4.42 -13.51
N TYR A 173 -15.14 3.77 -14.41
CA TYR A 173 -15.49 3.65 -15.83
C TYR A 173 -16.33 2.41 -16.14
N THR A 174 -16.53 1.53 -15.16
CA THR A 174 -17.32 0.32 -15.33
C THR A 174 -18.80 0.67 -15.38
N LYS A 175 -19.50 0.22 -16.42
CA LYS A 175 -20.94 0.37 -16.53
C LYS A 175 -21.65 -0.50 -15.49
N ASP A 176 -22.55 0.12 -14.71
CA ASP A 176 -23.38 -0.54 -13.69
C ASP A 176 -22.58 -1.36 -12.65
N PRO A 177 -21.60 -0.75 -11.94
CA PRO A 177 -20.65 -1.48 -11.08
C PRO A 177 -21.34 -2.27 -9.96
N SER A 178 -22.45 -1.74 -9.42
CA SER A 178 -23.28 -2.39 -8.39
C SER A 178 -23.77 -3.79 -8.81
N THR A 179 -23.98 -4.04 -10.10
CA THR A 179 -24.45 -5.35 -10.60
C THR A 179 -23.43 -6.46 -10.40
N TYR A 180 -22.13 -6.12 -10.44
CA TYR A 180 -21.04 -7.05 -10.16
C TYR A 180 -20.90 -7.26 -8.65
N ILE A 181 -20.87 -6.16 -7.88
CA ILE A 181 -20.70 -6.20 -6.41
C ILE A 181 -21.80 -7.06 -5.77
N LYS A 182 -23.06 -6.89 -6.19
CA LYS A 182 -24.22 -7.67 -5.68
C LYS A 182 -24.14 -9.17 -5.92
N LYS A 183 -23.31 -9.63 -6.87
CA LYS A 183 -23.15 -11.06 -7.17
C LYS A 183 -21.93 -11.67 -6.46
N ALA A 184 -21.01 -10.84 -5.98
CA ALA A 184 -19.74 -11.26 -5.41
C ALA A 184 -19.91 -12.06 -4.12
N ASP A 185 -19.19 -13.18 -3.99
CA ASP A 185 -19.01 -13.87 -2.72
C ASP A 185 -18.02 -13.11 -1.82
N ILE A 186 -17.00 -12.51 -2.45
CA ILE A 186 -15.95 -11.74 -1.78
C ILE A 186 -15.82 -10.39 -2.51
N ILE A 187 -15.90 -9.30 -1.76
CA ILE A 187 -15.72 -7.94 -2.24
C ILE A 187 -14.41 -7.41 -1.63
N ILE A 188 -13.50 -6.94 -2.47
CA ILE A 188 -12.26 -6.29 -2.02
C ILE A 188 -12.29 -4.84 -2.52
N SER A 189 -12.31 -3.88 -1.60
CA SER A 189 -12.29 -2.46 -1.95
C SER A 189 -10.88 -1.89 -1.89
N ALA A 190 -10.42 -1.32 -3.00
CA ALA A 190 -9.12 -0.64 -3.14
C ALA A 190 -9.27 0.59 -4.06
N ALA A 191 -10.37 1.33 -3.91
CA ALA A 191 -10.71 2.50 -4.71
C ALA A 191 -10.12 3.79 -4.13
N GLY A 192 -9.93 3.85 -2.80
CA GLY A 192 -9.49 5.07 -2.12
C GLY A 192 -10.57 6.15 -2.14
N VAL A 193 -11.83 5.75 -1.91
CA VAL A 193 -13.00 6.64 -1.90
C VAL A 193 -13.84 6.31 -0.68
N ARG A 194 -13.93 7.26 0.27
CA ARG A 194 -14.67 7.12 1.54
C ARG A 194 -16.10 6.62 1.30
N HIS A 195 -16.46 5.51 1.94
CA HIS A 195 -17.83 4.96 1.97
C HIS A 195 -18.48 4.75 0.58
N LEU A 196 -17.65 4.43 -0.43
CA LEU A 196 -18.09 4.08 -1.78
C LEU A 196 -19.04 2.87 -1.78
N ILE A 197 -18.68 1.80 -1.07
CA ILE A 197 -19.48 0.57 -1.04
C ILE A 197 -20.49 0.66 0.10
N LYS A 198 -21.78 0.56 -0.24
CA LYS A 198 -22.88 0.70 0.71
C LYS A 198 -23.61 -0.62 0.93
N GLU A 199 -24.45 -0.65 1.96
CA GLU A 199 -25.26 -1.81 2.33
C GLU A 199 -26.08 -2.39 1.16
N ASN A 200 -26.59 -1.54 0.25
CA ASN A 200 -27.40 -1.99 -0.88
C ASN A 200 -26.58 -2.62 -2.00
N ASP A 201 -25.26 -2.48 -2.01
CA ASP A 201 -24.37 -3.11 -3.00
C ASP A 201 -23.94 -4.52 -2.58
N VAL A 202 -24.02 -4.83 -1.28
CA VAL A 202 -23.51 -6.06 -0.69
C VAL A 202 -24.64 -7.09 -0.54
N LYS A 203 -24.42 -8.30 -1.06
CA LYS A 203 -25.34 -9.42 -0.85
C LYS A 203 -25.20 -9.99 0.56
N GLU A 204 -26.28 -10.58 1.05
CA GLU A 204 -26.30 -11.26 2.34
C GLU A 204 -25.23 -12.36 2.40
N GLY A 205 -24.47 -12.40 3.49
CA GLY A 205 -23.42 -13.39 3.74
C GLY A 205 -22.13 -13.19 2.93
N ALA A 206 -21.96 -12.08 2.20
CA ALA A 206 -20.72 -11.76 1.50
C ALA A 206 -19.56 -11.51 2.47
N ILE A 207 -18.33 -11.74 2.00
CA ILE A 207 -17.10 -11.37 2.71
C ILE A 207 -16.61 -10.04 2.13
N VAL A 208 -16.27 -9.09 2.98
CA VAL A 208 -15.83 -7.75 2.57
C VAL A 208 -14.44 -7.47 3.14
N ILE A 209 -13.48 -7.20 2.26
CA ILE A 209 -12.13 -6.76 2.63
C ILE A 209 -11.98 -5.30 2.19
N ASP A 210 -11.98 -4.40 3.16
CA ASP A 210 -11.77 -2.97 2.97
C ASP A 210 -10.28 -2.64 3.08
N VAL A 211 -9.66 -2.34 1.93
CA VAL A 211 -8.25 -1.92 1.82
C VAL A 211 -8.14 -0.39 1.86
N GLY A 212 -9.27 0.33 1.77
CA GLY A 212 -9.31 1.78 1.78
C GLY A 212 -8.71 2.34 3.06
N ALA A 213 -7.87 3.36 2.92
CA ALA A 213 -7.31 4.11 4.03
C ALA A 213 -7.38 5.60 3.67
N ASN A 214 -8.55 6.18 3.84
CA ASN A 214 -8.84 7.55 3.43
C ASN A 214 -8.49 8.52 4.56
N ALA A 215 -7.72 9.55 4.26
CA ALA A 215 -7.30 10.56 5.22
C ALA A 215 -8.51 11.29 5.85
N PRO A 216 -8.40 11.78 7.10
CA PRO A 216 -9.42 12.60 7.74
C PRO A 216 -9.75 13.84 6.91
N ILE A 217 -11.01 14.25 6.93
CA ILE A 217 -11.48 15.50 6.30
C ILE A 217 -11.62 16.55 7.41
N GLU A 218 -11.32 17.80 7.09
CA GLU A 218 -11.48 18.91 8.05
C GLU A 218 -12.92 18.98 8.57
N GLY A 219 -13.07 19.10 9.89
CA GLY A 219 -14.37 19.07 10.57
C GLY A 219 -14.94 17.67 10.84
N ASP A 220 -14.38 16.61 10.25
CA ASP A 220 -14.78 15.23 10.50
C ASP A 220 -13.91 14.60 11.61
N LYS A 221 -14.58 14.13 12.68
CA LYS A 221 -13.92 13.50 13.85
C LYS A 221 -13.78 11.98 13.72
N THR A 222 -14.24 11.38 12.63
CA THR A 222 -14.15 9.92 12.41
C THR A 222 -12.73 9.42 12.19
N GLY A 223 -11.80 10.30 11.81
CA GLY A 223 -10.42 9.95 11.54
C GLY A 223 -10.23 9.25 10.20
N ILE A 224 -9.36 8.23 10.18
CA ILE A 224 -9.12 7.40 8.99
C ILE A 224 -10.30 6.45 8.81
N VAL A 225 -10.89 6.44 7.62
CA VAL A 225 -12.01 5.54 7.29
C VAL A 225 -11.73 4.79 6.00
N GLY A 226 -12.41 3.67 5.84
CA GLY A 226 -12.28 2.82 4.67
C GLY A 226 -13.13 3.26 3.48
N ASP A 227 -13.11 2.44 2.45
CA ASP A 227 -13.94 2.64 1.26
C ASP A 227 -15.37 2.10 1.46
N VAL A 228 -15.62 1.38 2.55
CA VAL A 228 -16.90 0.73 2.84
C VAL A 228 -17.63 1.50 3.94
N ASP A 229 -18.96 1.61 3.81
CA ASP A 229 -19.82 2.01 4.92
C ASP A 229 -19.92 0.86 5.95
N PHE A 230 -18.89 0.76 6.81
CA PHE A 230 -18.70 -0.35 7.73
C PHE A 230 -19.94 -0.60 8.61
N GLU A 231 -20.52 0.45 9.18
CA GLU A 231 -21.62 0.35 10.14
C GLU A 231 -22.88 -0.30 9.56
N ASN A 232 -23.18 -0.04 8.29
CA ASN A 232 -24.34 -0.64 7.63
C ASN A 232 -23.99 -1.95 6.93
N VAL A 233 -22.81 -2.05 6.31
CA VAL A 233 -22.40 -3.27 5.60
C VAL A 233 -22.14 -4.44 6.56
N GLN A 234 -21.64 -4.20 7.78
CA GLN A 234 -21.42 -5.27 8.77
C GLN A 234 -22.70 -6.02 9.15
N LYS A 235 -23.88 -5.43 8.93
CA LYS A 235 -25.18 -6.06 9.22
C LYS A 235 -25.55 -7.15 8.22
N LYS A 236 -24.96 -7.13 7.02
CA LYS A 236 -25.19 -8.10 5.93
C LYS A 236 -23.99 -9.00 5.66
N ALA A 237 -22.79 -8.45 5.82
CA ALA A 237 -21.57 -9.18 5.53
C ALA A 237 -21.37 -10.31 6.56
N LYS A 238 -20.96 -11.49 6.08
CA LYS A 238 -20.54 -12.59 6.95
C LYS A 238 -19.26 -12.23 7.71
N LEU A 239 -18.34 -11.55 7.02
CA LEU A 239 -17.08 -11.04 7.57
C LEU A 239 -16.79 -9.70 6.89
N ILE A 240 -16.28 -8.75 7.68
CA ILE A 240 -15.84 -7.45 7.18
C ILE A 240 -14.59 -7.00 7.94
N THR A 241 -13.58 -6.49 7.24
CA THR A 241 -12.39 -5.92 7.88
C THR A 241 -12.65 -4.48 8.34
N PRO A 242 -12.30 -4.11 9.58
CA PRO A 242 -12.44 -2.74 10.05
C PRO A 242 -11.37 -1.82 9.46
N VAL A 243 -11.70 -0.54 9.34
CA VAL A 243 -10.73 0.53 9.04
C VAL A 243 -10.88 1.64 10.09
N PRO A 244 -9.82 1.94 10.86
CA PRO A 244 -8.51 1.29 10.90
C PRO A 244 -8.55 -0.10 11.58
N GLY A 245 -7.46 -0.86 11.48
CA GLY A 245 -7.27 -2.11 12.24
C GLY A 245 -7.41 -3.42 11.46
N GLY A 246 -7.81 -3.36 10.19
CA GLY A 246 -7.92 -4.51 9.30
C GLY A 246 -6.66 -4.77 8.47
N VAL A 247 -6.72 -4.43 7.18
CA VAL A 247 -5.65 -4.76 6.20
C VAL A 247 -4.32 -4.08 6.53
N GLY A 248 -4.34 -2.80 6.92
CA GLY A 248 -3.14 -1.99 7.15
C GLY A 248 -2.11 -2.61 8.11
N PRO A 249 -2.48 -2.94 9.37
CA PRO A 249 -1.54 -3.58 10.31
C PRO A 249 -0.96 -4.91 9.81
N VAL A 250 -1.74 -5.70 9.05
CA VAL A 250 -1.25 -6.96 8.44
C VAL A 250 -0.23 -6.66 7.35
N THR A 251 -0.48 -5.64 6.51
CA THR A 251 0.49 -5.17 5.51
C THR A 251 1.82 -4.79 6.17
N SER A 252 1.80 -3.99 7.24
CA SER A 252 3.02 -3.58 7.96
C SER A 252 3.79 -4.78 8.53
N ALA A 253 3.09 -5.76 9.10
CA ALA A 253 3.72 -6.97 9.63
C ALA A 253 4.38 -7.82 8.53
N LEU A 254 3.72 -7.97 7.39
CA LEU A 254 4.23 -8.73 6.25
C LEU A 254 5.37 -8.00 5.52
N TYR A 255 5.36 -6.67 5.51
CA TYR A 255 6.49 -5.87 5.05
C TYR A 255 7.74 -6.19 5.88
N LEU A 256 7.64 -6.12 7.22
CA LEU A 256 8.76 -6.48 8.11
C LEU A 256 9.22 -7.92 7.91
N GLN A 257 8.28 -8.85 7.69
CA GLN A 257 8.63 -10.22 7.35
C GLN A 257 9.44 -10.30 6.05
N ASN A 258 9.06 -9.55 5.02
CA ASN A 258 9.81 -9.50 3.76
C ASN A 258 11.20 -8.88 3.95
N VAL A 259 11.35 -7.82 4.77
CA VAL A 259 12.64 -7.22 5.13
C VAL A 259 13.56 -8.26 5.78
N ILE A 260 13.06 -8.95 6.81
CA ILE A 260 13.80 -10.00 7.52
C ILE A 260 14.19 -11.14 6.56
N ASN A 261 13.30 -11.53 5.65
CA ASN A 261 13.57 -12.58 4.68
C ASN A 261 14.62 -12.17 3.65
N ALA A 262 14.59 -10.92 3.18
CA ALA A 262 15.59 -10.37 2.27
C ALA A 262 16.98 -10.36 2.93
N TRP A 263 17.04 -9.89 4.18
CA TRP A 263 18.25 -9.88 4.99
C TRP A 263 18.80 -11.30 5.22
N LYS A 264 17.96 -12.24 5.70
CA LYS A 264 18.38 -13.63 5.99
C LYS A 264 18.91 -14.37 4.78
N LYS A 265 18.30 -14.18 3.61
CA LYS A 265 18.68 -14.91 2.39
C LYS A 265 19.96 -14.36 1.75
N ASN A 266 20.64 -13.37 2.37
CA ASN A 266 21.69 -12.58 1.71
C ASN A 266 21.25 -12.21 0.29
N ILE A 267 19.96 -11.84 0.13
CA ILE A 267 19.46 -11.39 -1.15
C ILE A 267 20.12 -10.04 -1.36
N ASN A 268 21.28 -10.09 -2.00
CA ASN A 268 21.79 -9.00 -2.80
C ASN A 268 20.67 -8.79 -3.82
N ILE A 269 19.81 -7.80 -3.63
CA ILE A 269 18.55 -7.65 -4.39
C ILE A 269 18.86 -7.49 -5.90
N ASN A 270 20.12 -7.13 -6.22
CA ASN A 270 20.77 -7.22 -7.53
C ASN A 270 20.80 -8.62 -8.19
N ARG A 271 20.61 -9.72 -7.46
CA ARG A 271 20.56 -11.10 -8.00
C ARG A 271 19.14 -11.55 -8.34
N VAL A 272 18.12 -10.98 -7.71
CA VAL A 272 16.70 -11.29 -8.00
C VAL A 272 16.23 -10.50 -9.22
N TYR A 273 16.83 -9.34 -9.46
CA TYR A 273 16.59 -8.47 -10.62
C TYR A 273 17.84 -8.34 -11.48
N GLN A 274 18.09 -9.32 -12.35
CA GLN A 274 18.97 -9.16 -13.50
C GLN A 274 18.09 -8.90 -14.72
N PRO A 275 17.82 -7.65 -15.12
CA PRO A 275 17.34 -7.42 -16.47
C PRO A 275 18.44 -7.86 -17.43
N HIS A 276 18.12 -8.72 -18.40
CA HIS A 276 19.09 -9.21 -19.41
C HIS A 276 19.69 -8.07 -20.27
N SER A 277 19.18 -6.85 -20.12
CA SER A 277 19.67 -5.64 -20.74
C SER A 277 19.62 -4.45 -19.78
N HIS A 278 20.65 -3.61 -19.79
CA HIS A 278 20.60 -2.26 -19.21
C HIS A 278 20.42 -1.26 -20.36
N PHE A 279 19.48 -0.33 -20.19
CA PHE A 279 19.32 0.81 -21.10
C PHE A 279 20.30 1.90 -20.66
N ASP A 280 21.27 2.22 -21.51
CA ASP A 280 22.27 3.26 -21.25
C ASP A 280 21.66 4.62 -21.59
N PHE A 281 21.22 5.35 -20.56
CA PHE A 281 20.52 6.64 -20.72
C PHE A 281 21.41 7.74 -21.29
N GLU A 282 22.73 7.63 -21.19
CA GLU A 282 23.65 8.63 -21.75
C GLU A 282 23.85 8.43 -23.26
N ASN A 283 23.72 7.20 -23.75
CA ASN A 283 24.02 6.84 -25.13
C ASN A 283 22.81 6.36 -25.94
N ASN A 284 21.62 6.30 -25.33
CA ASN A 284 20.36 5.88 -25.93
C ASN A 284 20.43 4.51 -26.63
N GLN A 285 21.14 3.55 -26.03
CA GLN A 285 21.36 2.20 -26.57
C GLN A 285 21.07 1.12 -25.53
N ILE A 286 20.61 -0.04 -25.99
CA ILE A 286 20.39 -1.24 -25.18
C ILE A 286 21.68 -2.06 -25.15
N LYS A 287 22.33 -2.16 -23.98
CA LYS A 287 23.49 -3.04 -23.79
C LYS A 287 23.05 -4.34 -23.14
N THR A 288 23.27 -5.46 -23.82
CA THR A 288 23.11 -6.81 -23.26
C THR A 288 24.45 -7.29 -22.70
N LYS A 289 24.44 -7.88 -21.50
CA LYS A 289 25.59 -8.63 -21.00
C LYS A 289 25.68 -9.94 -21.77
N ASN A 290 26.28 -9.92 -22.95
CA ASN A 290 26.97 -11.05 -23.58
C ASN A 290 27.49 -10.65 -24.97
N SER A 291 28.72 -10.15 -25.00
CA SER A 291 29.67 -10.40 -26.08
C SER A 291 31.05 -10.18 -25.50
N ASN A 292 31.87 -11.24 -25.56
CA ASN A 292 33.26 -11.30 -25.09
C ASN A 292 34.11 -10.10 -25.51
#